data_AF-A0A224VI42-F1
#
_entry.id   AF-A0A224VI42-F1
#
_cell.length_a   1.000
_cell.length_b   1.000
_cell.length_c   1.000
_cell.angle_alpha   90.00
_cell.angle_beta   90.00
_cell.angle_gamma   90.00
#
_symmetry.space_group_name_H-M   'P 1'
#
loop_
_entity.id
_entity.type
_entity.pdbx_description
1 polymer ?
#
loop_
_entity_poly.entity_id
_entity_poly.type
_entity_poly.pdbx_seq_one_letter_code
_entity_poly.pdbx_strand_id
1 'polypeptide(L)'
;MTKTATKSNVTLVTIALFVATFMAAIEGTIVSTAMPTIVGDLRGVSLMNWVFSIFLLTNAIATPIYGKLADSMGRKPMFIGGILIFVFGSVMSGLSHSMMVLIFWRAVQGVGAGSIMPISNTIIADLYPLEKTRSGVGTELFCLGDCLCDCTTFGGIHC
;
A
#
# COMPACT_ATOMS: atom_id res chain seq x y z
N MET A 1 10.45 19.96 22.26
CA MET A 1 11.59 19.20 22.83
C MET A 1 11.70 17.88 22.07
N THR A 2 12.32 17.93 20.88
CA THR A 2 13.69 17.45 20.60
C THR A 2 13.82 15.93 20.54
N LYS A 3 13.57 15.35 19.36
CA LYS A 3 14.33 14.19 18.89
C LYS A 3 14.87 14.44 17.48
N THR A 4 16.04 15.09 17.50
CA THR A 4 17.19 14.81 16.64
C THR A 4 16.95 14.76 15.13
N ALA A 5 17.22 15.90 14.49
CA ALA A 5 17.64 15.95 13.10
C ALA A 5 19.01 15.25 12.97
N THR A 6 19.00 13.93 12.84
CA THR A 6 20.16 13.13 12.45
C THR A 6 19.96 12.74 10.99
N LYS A 7 20.95 12.96 10.12
CA LYS A 7 20.96 12.53 8.72
C LYS A 7 20.56 11.05 8.52
N SER A 8 20.68 10.20 9.55
CA SER A 8 20.26 8.79 9.50
C SER A 8 18.74 8.56 9.58
N ASN A 9 17.95 9.49 10.14
CA ASN A 9 16.49 9.36 10.18
C ASN A 9 15.86 9.45 8.79
N VAL A 10 16.48 10.24 7.92
CA VAL A 10 16.07 10.44 6.54
C VAL A 10 16.22 9.13 5.77
N THR A 11 17.41 8.53 5.81
CA THR A 11 17.68 7.21 5.23
C THR A 11 16.79 6.11 5.82
N LEU A 12 16.51 6.15 7.13
CA LEU A 12 15.63 5.16 7.78
C LEU A 12 14.17 5.29 7.32
N VAL A 13 13.67 6.52 7.15
CA VAL A 13 12.34 6.76 6.57
C VAL A 13 12.31 6.33 5.11
N THR A 14 13.35 6.62 4.33
CA THR A 14 13.46 6.15 2.94
C THR A 14 13.48 4.62 2.85
N ILE A 15 14.26 3.93 3.68
CA ILE A 15 14.25 2.45 3.71
C ILE A 15 12.88 1.93 4.11
N ALA A 16 12.23 2.52 5.11
CA ALA A 16 10.87 2.12 5.51
C ALA A 16 9.85 2.32 4.38
N LEU A 17 9.99 3.39 3.58
CA LEU A 17 9.17 3.63 2.39
C LEU A 17 9.37 2.55 1.33
N PHE A 18 10.62 2.25 0.99
CA PHE A 18 10.93 1.17 0.04
C PHE A 18 10.39 -0.19 0.52
N VAL A 19 10.57 -0.52 1.80
CA VAL A 19 10.05 -1.77 2.39
C VAL A 19 8.52 -1.80 2.37
N ALA A 20 7.86 -0.69 2.71
CA ALA A 20 6.40 -0.61 2.70
C ALA A 20 5.82 -0.74 1.28
N THR A 21 6.41 -0.06 0.31
CA THR A 21 6.02 -0.16 -1.11
C THR A 21 6.24 -1.57 -1.65
N PHE A 22 7.38 -2.21 -1.31
CA PHE A 22 7.65 -3.59 -1.71
C PHE A 22 6.66 -4.58 -1.09
N MET A 23 6.32 -4.41 0.19
CA MET A 23 5.31 -5.21 0.87
C MET A 23 3.91 -5.04 0.23
N ALA A 24 3.55 -3.80 -0.13
CA ALA A 24 2.28 -3.50 -0.80
C ALA A 24 2.19 -4.15 -2.19
N ALA A 25 3.30 -4.17 -2.94
CA ALA A 25 3.38 -4.87 -4.23
C ALA A 25 3.15 -6.39 -4.08
N ILE A 26 3.82 -7.00 -3.11
CA ILE A 26 3.69 -8.44 -2.81
C ILE A 26 2.25 -8.78 -2.41
N GLU A 27 1.57 -7.93 -1.65
CA GLU A 27 0.18 -8.19 -1.24
C GLU A 27 -0.72 -8.40 -2.46
N GLY A 28 -0.63 -7.53 -3.48
CA GLY A 28 -1.42 -7.69 -4.70
C GLY A 28 -1.21 -9.06 -5.37
N THR A 29 0.02 -9.54 -5.43
CA THR A 29 0.38 -10.83 -6.04
C THR A 29 -0.11 -12.03 -5.22
N ILE A 30 0.09 -12.00 -3.89
CA ILE A 30 -0.40 -13.06 -2.99
C ILE A 30 -1.90 -13.20 -3.15
N VAL A 31 -2.59 -12.07 -3.27
CA VAL A 31 -4.04 -12.05 -3.31
C VAL A 31 -4.53 -12.64 -4.61
N SER A 32 -3.98 -12.21 -5.75
CA SER A 32 -4.33 -12.77 -7.05
C SER A 32 -4.14 -14.29 -7.12
N THR A 33 -3.07 -14.81 -6.51
CA THR A 33 -2.75 -16.24 -6.51
C THR A 33 -3.54 -17.07 -5.48
N ALA A 34 -3.80 -16.53 -4.30
CA ALA A 34 -4.54 -17.22 -3.24
C ALA A 34 -6.06 -17.12 -3.39
N MET A 35 -6.57 -16.10 -4.08
CA MET A 35 -8.01 -15.89 -4.26
C MET A 35 -8.76 -17.09 -4.86
N PRO A 36 -8.29 -17.74 -5.95
CA PRO A 36 -9.00 -18.87 -6.53
C PRO A 36 -9.13 -20.04 -5.54
N THR A 37 -8.12 -20.29 -4.71
CA THR A 37 -8.17 -21.31 -3.64
C THR A 37 -9.18 -20.94 -2.55
N ILE A 38 -9.14 -19.71 -2.05
CA ILE A 38 -10.06 -19.21 -1.00
C ILE A 38 -11.53 -19.24 -1.47
N VAL A 39 -11.77 -18.85 -2.72
CA VAL A 39 -13.11 -18.87 -3.33
C VAL A 39 -13.59 -20.31 -3.58
N GLY A 40 -12.68 -21.21 -3.95
CA GLY A 40 -12.96 -22.64 -4.12
C GLY A 40 -13.43 -23.32 -2.83
N ASP A 41 -12.74 -23.03 -1.73
CA ASP A 41 -13.07 -23.60 -0.40
C ASP A 41 -14.37 -23.03 0.19
N LEU A 42 -14.63 -21.72 0.01
CA LEU A 42 -15.81 -21.05 0.57
C LEU A 42 -17.02 -20.98 -0.38
N ARG A 43 -16.93 -21.54 -1.59
CA ARG A 43 -17.97 -21.54 -2.66
C ARG A 43 -18.53 -20.13 -2.99
N GLY A 44 -17.73 -19.09 -2.79
CA GLY A 44 -18.12 -17.68 -2.82
C GLY A 44 -17.74 -16.93 -4.09
N VAL A 45 -18.03 -17.49 -5.27
CA VAL A 45 -17.54 -16.97 -6.58
C VAL A 45 -17.98 -15.53 -6.86
N SER A 46 -19.17 -15.15 -6.43
CA SER A 46 -19.71 -13.79 -6.61
C SER A 46 -18.99 -12.73 -5.79
N LEU A 47 -18.37 -13.11 -4.68
CA LEU A 47 -17.69 -12.20 -3.76
C LEU A 47 -16.23 -11.92 -4.18
N MET A 48 -15.68 -12.72 -5.10
CA MET A 48 -14.33 -12.53 -5.65
C MET A 48 -14.14 -11.11 -6.20
N ASN A 49 -15.07 -10.63 -7.03
CA ASN A 49 -14.97 -9.29 -7.61
C ASN A 49 -15.10 -8.17 -6.56
N TRP A 50 -15.87 -8.42 -5.49
CA TRP A 50 -16.05 -7.46 -4.40
C TRP A 50 -14.78 -7.26 -3.57
N VAL A 51 -13.92 -8.26 -3.43
CA VAL A 51 -12.63 -8.15 -2.72
C VAL A 51 -11.74 -7.10 -3.38
N PHE A 52 -11.57 -7.16 -4.71
CA PHE A 52 -10.79 -6.16 -5.45
C PHE A 52 -11.49 -4.81 -5.48
N SER A 53 -12.81 -4.78 -5.73
CA SER A 53 -13.58 -3.56 -5.83
C SER A 53 -13.56 -2.74 -4.54
N ILE A 54 -13.72 -3.39 -3.38
CA ILE A 54 -13.72 -2.67 -2.09
C ILE A 54 -12.35 -2.09 -1.78
N PHE A 55 -11.28 -2.83 -2.07
CA PHE A 55 -9.90 -2.39 -1.85
C PHE A 55 -9.59 -1.15 -2.70
N LEU A 56 -9.92 -1.21 -4.00
CA LEU A 56 -9.73 -0.07 -4.91
C LEU A 56 -10.60 1.12 -4.49
N LEU A 57 -11.84 0.89 -4.08
CA LEU A 57 -12.75 1.94 -3.64
C LEU A 57 -12.24 2.64 -2.37
N THR A 58 -11.86 1.87 -1.35
CA THR A 58 -11.31 2.44 -0.11
C THR A 58 -9.98 3.13 -0.35
N ASN A 59 -9.11 2.56 -1.18
CA ASN A 59 -7.83 3.18 -1.54
C ASN A 59 -8.04 4.52 -2.28
N ALA A 60 -8.97 4.56 -3.24
CA ALA A 60 -9.35 5.78 -3.96
C ALA A 60 -9.92 6.86 -3.05
N ILE A 61 -10.73 6.49 -2.04
CA ILE A 61 -11.29 7.42 -1.04
C ILE A 61 -10.21 7.86 -0.05
N ALA A 62 -9.32 6.95 0.36
CA ALA A 62 -8.27 7.20 1.32
C ALA A 62 -7.23 8.20 0.78
N THR A 63 -6.80 8.05 -0.47
CA THR A 63 -5.78 8.89 -1.10
C THR A 63 -5.98 10.40 -0.87
N PRO A 64 -7.14 11.02 -1.20
CA PRO A 64 -7.36 12.44 -0.95
C PRO A 64 -7.50 12.79 0.55
N ILE A 65 -8.04 11.87 1.36
CA ILE A 65 -8.16 12.05 2.81
C ILE A 65 -6.77 12.18 3.45
N TYR A 66 -5.88 11.24 3.14
CA TYR A 66 -4.49 11.26 3.61
C TYR A 66 -3.72 12.47 3.09
N GLY A 67 -3.98 12.92 1.86
CA GLY A 67 -3.39 14.15 1.33
C GLY A 67 -3.72 15.37 2.21
N LYS A 68 -4.99 15.58 2.52
CA LYS A 68 -5.42 16.72 3.36
C LYS A 68 -4.93 16.60 4.82
N LEU A 69 -4.91 15.39 5.37
CA LEU A 69 -4.44 15.13 6.73
C LEU A 69 -2.92 15.28 6.87
N ALA A 70 -2.14 14.88 5.86
CA ALA A 70 -0.69 15.01 5.85
C ALA A 70 -0.24 16.47 5.87
N ASP A 71 -0.99 17.36 5.22
CA ASP A 71 -0.73 18.80 5.22
C ASP A 71 -0.99 19.46 6.58
N SER A 72 -1.97 18.97 7.35
CA SER A 72 -2.34 19.56 8.64
C SER A 72 -1.62 18.95 9.85
N MET A 73 -1.32 17.65 9.84
CA MET A 73 -0.74 16.92 10.99
C MET A 73 0.77 16.66 10.86
N GLY A 74 1.36 16.99 9.72
CA GLY A 74 2.75 16.69 9.39
C GLY A 74 2.92 15.30 8.77
N ARG A 75 3.90 15.20 7.85
CA ARG A 75 4.12 14.04 6.97
C ARG A 75 4.54 12.76 7.73
N LYS A 76 5.28 12.91 8.82
CA LYS A 76 5.91 11.81 9.56
C LYS A 76 4.95 10.93 10.39
N PRO A 77 4.04 11.47 11.24
CA PRO A 77 3.08 10.65 11.98
C PRO A 77 2.04 10.01 11.05
N MET A 78 1.66 10.68 9.95
CA MET A 78 0.70 10.14 9.00
C MET A 78 1.22 8.88 8.30
N PHE A 79 2.51 8.88 7.93
CA PHE A 79 3.16 7.73 7.34
C PHE A 79 3.20 6.51 8.28
N ILE A 80 3.56 6.74 9.56
CA ILE A 80 3.62 5.66 10.56
C ILE A 80 2.22 5.12 10.84
N GLY A 81 1.20 5.98 10.97
CA GLY A 81 -0.19 5.57 11.16
C GLY A 81 -0.71 4.71 10.00
N GLY A 82 -0.40 5.13 8.77
CA GLY A 82 -0.75 4.39 7.55
C GLY A 82 -0.15 2.99 7.49
N ILE A 83 1.15 2.87 7.76
CA ILE A 83 1.84 1.57 7.84
C ILE A 83 1.23 0.67 8.92
N LEU A 84 0.92 1.22 10.10
CA LEU A 84 0.34 0.43 11.19
C LEU A 84 -1.03 -0.13 10.80
N ILE A 85 -1.88 0.68 10.15
CA ILE A 85 -3.18 0.24 9.64
C ILE A 85 -2.99 -0.83 8.56
N PHE A 86 -2.04 -0.63 7.65
CA PHE A 86 -1.74 -1.58 6.58
C PHE A 86 -1.31 -2.95 7.15
N VAL A 87 -0.33 -2.97 8.04
CA VAL A 87 0.18 -4.20 8.66
C VAL A 87 -0.91 -4.89 9.48
N PHE A 88 -1.70 -4.13 10.24
CA PHE A 88 -2.80 -4.67 11.02
C PHE A 88 -3.88 -5.31 10.14
N GLY A 89 -4.24 -4.64 9.03
CA GLY A 89 -5.13 -5.18 8.01
C GLY A 89 -4.60 -6.47 7.38
N SER A 90 -3.31 -6.50 7.02
CA SER A 90 -2.66 -7.70 6.46
C SER A 90 -2.74 -8.90 7.39
N VAL A 91 -2.37 -8.72 8.67
CA VAL A 91 -2.41 -9.81 9.65
C VAL A 91 -3.83 -10.31 9.86
N MET A 92 -4.79 -9.40 10.06
CA MET A 92 -6.20 -9.77 10.23
C MET A 92 -6.78 -10.47 9.00
N SER A 93 -6.37 -10.07 7.78
CA SER A 93 -6.84 -10.70 6.56
C SER A 93 -6.41 -12.17 6.44
N GLY A 94 -5.21 -12.51 6.94
CA GLY A 94 -4.71 -13.88 6.98
C GLY A 94 -5.42 -14.78 8.00
N LEU A 95 -5.97 -14.20 9.07
CA LEU A 95 -6.76 -14.90 10.10
C LEU A 95 -8.25 -14.99 9.75
N SER A 96 -8.69 -14.45 8.61
CA SER A 96 -10.12 -14.40 8.28
C SER A 96 -10.67 -15.75 7.82
N HIS A 97 -11.75 -16.22 8.46
CA HIS A 97 -12.40 -17.50 8.17
C HIS A 97 -13.66 -17.38 7.28
N SER A 98 -14.03 -16.17 6.87
CA SER A 98 -15.22 -15.91 6.06
C SER A 98 -14.93 -14.85 5.00
N MET A 99 -15.49 -15.04 3.81
CA MET A 99 -15.31 -14.15 2.66
C MET A 99 -15.73 -12.70 2.97
N MET A 100 -16.82 -12.49 3.72
CA MET A 100 -17.25 -11.14 4.12
C MET A 100 -16.28 -10.47 5.08
N VAL A 101 -15.70 -11.24 6.01
CA VAL A 101 -14.72 -10.74 6.98
C VAL A 101 -13.41 -10.40 6.25
N LEU A 102 -13.02 -11.20 5.27
CA LEU A 102 -11.88 -10.92 4.39
C LEU A 102 -12.08 -9.61 3.63
N ILE A 103 -13.26 -9.39 3.01
CA ILE A 103 -13.62 -8.13 2.33
C ILE A 103 -13.53 -6.94 3.29
N PHE A 104 -14.04 -7.07 4.52
CA PHE A 104 -13.97 -6.00 5.52
C PHE A 104 -12.53 -5.64 5.88
N TRP A 105 -11.68 -6.63 6.16
CA TRP A 105 -10.26 -6.40 6.44
C TRP A 105 -9.51 -5.82 5.24
N ARG A 106 -9.91 -6.18 4.00
CA ARG A 106 -9.39 -5.54 2.79
C ARG A 106 -9.79 -4.09 2.62
N ALA A 107 -11.00 -3.72 3.03
CA ALA A 107 -11.39 -2.32 3.07
C ALA A 107 -10.49 -1.53 4.04
N VAL A 108 -10.25 -2.07 5.24
CA VAL A 108 -9.35 -1.45 6.23
C VAL A 108 -7.90 -1.37 5.72
N GLN A 109 -7.42 -2.44 5.09
CA GLN A 109 -6.08 -2.49 4.51
C GLN A 109 -5.92 -1.50 3.34
N GLY A 110 -6.94 -1.38 2.47
CA GLY A 110 -6.99 -0.42 1.37
C GLY A 110 -6.93 1.03 1.85
N VAL A 111 -7.55 1.32 3.01
CA VAL A 111 -7.38 2.62 3.70
C VAL A 111 -5.92 2.84 4.10
N GLY A 112 -5.22 1.83 4.61
CA GLY A 112 -3.78 1.92 4.89
C GLY A 112 -2.94 2.13 3.62
N ALA A 113 -3.22 1.37 2.56
CA ALA A 113 -2.49 1.42 1.29
C ALA A 113 -2.57 2.80 0.61
N GLY A 114 -3.72 3.48 0.68
CA GLY A 114 -3.92 4.81 0.09
C GLY A 114 -3.11 5.93 0.75
N SER A 115 -2.49 5.66 1.90
CA SER A 115 -1.57 6.59 2.55
C SER A 115 -0.12 6.46 2.05
N ILE A 116 0.30 5.26 1.64
CA ILE A 116 1.72 4.93 1.40
C ILE A 116 2.24 5.65 0.16
N MET A 117 1.54 5.53 -0.98
CA MET A 117 1.94 6.14 -2.26
C MET A 117 2.06 7.68 -2.22
N PRO A 118 1.01 8.44 -1.85
CA PRO A 118 1.08 9.91 -1.91
C PRO A 118 2.06 10.47 -0.87
N ILE A 119 2.13 9.87 0.32
CA ILE A 119 3.04 10.33 1.37
C ILE A 119 4.49 10.01 1.01
N SER A 120 4.76 8.87 0.37
CA SER A 120 6.11 8.54 -0.12
C SER A 120 6.63 9.56 -1.12
N ASN A 121 5.86 9.79 -2.19
CA ASN A 121 6.22 10.78 -3.21
C ASN A 121 6.42 12.18 -2.61
N THR A 122 5.60 12.54 -1.62
CA THR A 122 5.69 13.82 -0.92
C THR A 122 6.96 13.92 -0.06
N ILE A 123 7.34 12.88 0.67
CA ILE A 123 8.56 12.85 1.50
C ILE A 123 9.82 12.91 0.63
N ILE A 124 9.86 12.18 -0.49
CA ILE A 124 11.01 12.19 -1.41
C ILE A 124 11.19 13.58 -2.04
N ALA A 125 10.09 14.23 -2.44
CA ALA A 125 10.11 15.60 -2.97
C ALA A 125 10.58 16.65 -1.94
N ASP A 126 10.39 16.40 -0.65
CA ASP A 126 10.90 17.24 0.45
C ASP A 126 12.41 17.02 0.71
N LEU A 127 12.84 15.76 0.63
CA LEU A 127 14.20 15.32 0.97
C LEU A 127 15.23 15.62 -0.12
N TYR A 128 14.84 15.47 -1.39
CA TYR A 128 15.73 15.62 -2.53
C TYR A 128 15.37 16.92 -3.26
N PRO A 129 16.28 17.90 -3.39
CA PRO A 129 16.04 19.03 -4.29
C PRO A 129 15.84 18.52 -5.73
N LEU A 130 15.08 19.27 -6.53
CA LEU A 130 14.55 18.88 -7.85
C LEU A 130 15.59 18.30 -8.83
N GLU A 131 16.87 18.65 -8.66
CA GLU A 131 17.98 18.17 -9.51
C GLU A 131 18.43 16.71 -9.22
N LYS A 132 18.17 16.17 -8.00
CA LYS A 132 18.42 14.76 -7.64
C LYS A 132 17.14 13.92 -7.47
N THR A 133 15.97 14.57 -7.46
CA THR A 133 14.65 13.92 -7.33
C THR A 133 14.39 12.91 -8.44
N ARG A 134 14.95 13.15 -9.65
CA ARG A 134 14.79 12.26 -10.82
C ARG A 134 15.30 10.83 -10.56
N SER A 135 16.31 10.65 -9.72
CA SER A 135 16.83 9.31 -9.39
C SER A 135 16.01 8.61 -8.29
N GLY A 136 15.55 9.33 -7.26
CA GLY A 136 14.80 8.73 -6.15
C GLY A 136 13.36 8.36 -6.54
N VAL A 137 12.61 9.33 -7.07
CA VAL A 137 11.24 9.09 -7.57
C VAL A 137 11.25 8.17 -8.79
N GLY A 138 12.31 8.25 -9.62
CA GLY A 138 12.48 7.36 -10.77
C GLY A 138 12.62 5.89 -10.38
N THR A 139 13.34 5.58 -9.29
CA THR A 139 13.52 4.20 -8.82
C THR A 139 12.24 3.64 -8.19
N GLU A 140 11.49 4.47 -7.45
CA GLU A 140 10.22 4.08 -6.87
C GLU A 140 9.12 3.86 -7.91
N LEU A 141 9.06 4.74 -8.92
CA LEU A 141 8.17 4.59 -10.07
C LEU A 141 8.56 3.41 -10.96
N PHE A 142 9.85 3.06 -11.04
CA PHE A 142 10.35 1.88 -11.74
C PHE A 142 9.93 0.60 -11.01
N CYS A 143 10.18 0.47 -9.69
CA CYS A 143 9.70 -0.67 -8.90
C CYS A 143 8.17 -0.83 -8.94
N LEU A 144 7.43 0.29 -8.86
CA LEU A 144 5.97 0.27 -9.04
C LEU A 144 5.59 -0.15 -10.45
N GLY A 145 6.27 0.38 -11.47
CA GLY A 145 6.06 0.03 -12.87
C GLY A 145 6.30 -1.45 -13.15
N ASP A 146 7.41 -2.02 -12.67
CA ASP A 146 7.73 -3.44 -12.81
C ASP A 146 6.77 -4.33 -12.02
N CYS A 147 6.45 -4.00 -10.76
CA CYS A 147 5.49 -4.81 -9.98
C CYS A 147 4.04 -4.67 -10.46
N LEU A 148 3.61 -3.49 -10.93
CA LEU A 148 2.28 -3.30 -11.52
C LEU A 148 2.21 -3.91 -12.91
N CYS A 149 3.25 -3.79 -13.74
CA CYS A 149 3.33 -4.51 -15.02
C CYS A 149 3.33 -6.01 -14.79
N ASP A 150 4.04 -6.52 -13.78
CA ASP A 150 4.02 -7.94 -13.44
C ASP A 150 2.64 -8.36 -12.90
N CYS A 151 2.00 -7.60 -11.99
CA CYS A 151 0.64 -7.92 -11.54
C CYS A 151 -0.44 -7.81 -12.64
N THR A 152 -0.31 -6.87 -13.59
CA THR A 152 -1.27 -6.72 -14.70
C THR A 152 -0.99 -7.73 -15.83
N THR A 153 0.28 -8.13 -16.01
CA THR A 153 0.70 -9.15 -17.00
C THR A 153 0.46 -10.56 -16.45
N PHE A 154 0.82 -10.86 -15.19
CA PHE A 154 0.56 -12.14 -14.53
C PHE A 154 -0.90 -12.36 -14.13
N GLY A 155 -1.66 -11.28 -13.91
CA GLY A 155 -3.12 -11.32 -13.79
C GLY A 155 -3.86 -11.67 -15.09
N GLY A 156 -3.13 -11.90 -16.19
CA GLY A 156 -3.68 -12.24 -17.51
C GLY A 156 -3.13 -13.53 -18.15
N ILE A 157 -2.22 -14.27 -17.52
CA ILE A 157 -1.65 -15.52 -18.10
C ILE A 157 -2.45 -16.80 -17.78
N HIS A 158 -3.72 -16.63 -17.45
CA HIS A 158 -4.78 -17.58 -17.77
C HIS A 158 -5.92 -16.80 -18.42
N CYS A 159 -5.78 -16.49 -19.70
CA CYS A 159 -6.89 -16.20 -20.59
C CYS A 159 -6.92 -17.30 -21.64
#